data_AF-A0A150THI3-F1
#
_entry.id   AF-A0A150THI3-F1
#
_cell.length_a   1.000
_cell.length_b   1.000
_cell.length_c   1.000
_cell.angle_alpha   90.00
_cell.angle_beta   90.00
_cell.angle_gamma   90.00
#
_symmetry.space_group_name_H-M   'P 1'
#
loop_
_entity.id
_entity.type
_entity.pdbx_description
1 polymer ?
#
loop_
_entity_poly.entity_id
_entity_poly.type
_entity_poly.pdbx_seq_one_letter_code
_entity_poly.pdbx_strand_id
1 'polypeptide(L)'
;MGEHVSQALKDHITEMALGLLEEQMQARIVHYRADLETNPELDAVTAQVVAQLKVIQASAGAGERGAKNRDAIRDAHERTLCALLERVIREDGISLLVERRLKKIHKNLARLFFQSELHEKTRGRDGAPKVIHHGEQALFYVLTRYKNRIEAELEGFEFASEEAREQSFELLAKLTKDMQDAFLSRRSSELRRIVSVVHVVLVDFFGERLAPSLGEVAAKVVRDARTYEGRAFAYKVTSEAFPRFRAAFERTLMVMLVGFAEDELVAQLADTAGSERDETILFITDPHLFSMICGEVCEGLYEFLCNEGFLDLPPDWRRASTAPSDS
;
A
#
# COMPACT_ATOMS: atom_id res chain seq x y z
N MET A 1 25.70 16.19 12.12
CA MET A 1 25.50 14.86 12.75
C MET A 1 24.09 14.46 12.40
N GLY A 2 23.92 13.52 11.47
CA GLY A 2 22.60 13.04 11.10
C GLY A 2 22.03 12.24 12.25
N GLU A 3 20.84 12.62 12.74
CA GLU A 3 20.07 11.78 13.64
C GLU A 3 19.72 10.51 12.85
N HIS A 4 20.45 9.42 13.13
CA HIS A 4 19.99 8.10 12.72
C HIS A 4 18.61 7.91 13.34
N VAL A 5 17.60 7.76 12.48
CA VAL A 5 16.27 7.37 12.94
C VAL A 5 16.43 6.07 13.71
N SER A 6 15.91 6.04 14.94
CA SER A 6 15.99 4.86 15.79
C SER A 6 15.31 3.68 15.11
N GLN A 7 15.93 2.49 15.17
CA GLN A 7 15.33 1.24 14.67
C GLN A 7 13.89 1.04 15.18
N ALA A 8 13.61 1.49 16.41
CA ALA A 8 12.26 1.45 16.98
C ALA A 8 11.22 2.26 16.17
N LEU A 9 11.61 3.38 15.57
CA LEU A 9 10.72 4.17 14.71
C LEU A 9 10.47 3.44 13.38
N LYS A 10 11.50 2.83 12.79
CA LYS A 10 11.37 2.03 11.56
C LYS A 10 10.45 0.82 11.76
N ASP A 11 10.60 0.14 12.89
CA ASP A 11 9.74 -0.99 13.26
C ASP A 11 8.29 -0.51 13.40
N HIS A 12 8.07 0.63 14.07
CA HIS A 12 6.75 1.23 14.21
C HIS A 12 6.12 1.64 12.86
N ILE A 13 6.87 2.32 11.99
CA ILE A 13 6.41 2.69 10.64
C ILE A 13 6.05 1.43 9.85
N THR A 14 6.87 0.39 9.93
CA THR A 14 6.63 -0.90 9.26
C THR A 14 5.33 -1.54 9.73
N GLU A 15 5.12 -1.63 11.05
CA GLU A 15 3.90 -2.19 11.63
C GLU A 15 2.65 -1.42 11.20
N MET A 16 2.69 -0.09 11.29
CA MET A 16 1.58 0.76 10.85
C MET A 16 1.31 0.64 9.35
N ALA A 17 2.36 0.61 8.51
CA ALA A 17 2.22 0.50 7.07
C ALA A 17 1.61 -0.84 6.65
N LEU A 18 1.98 -1.93 7.34
CA LEU A 18 1.37 -3.25 7.14
C LEU A 18 -0.10 -3.27 7.56
N GLY A 19 -0.44 -2.69 8.72
CA GLY A 19 -1.83 -2.55 9.15
C GLY A 19 -2.68 -1.77 8.15
N LEU A 20 -2.17 -0.64 7.64
CA LEU A 20 -2.83 0.14 6.61
C LEU A 20 -3.00 -0.62 5.29
N LEU A 21 -1.99 -1.41 4.89
CA LEU A 21 -2.06 -2.22 3.67
C LEU A 21 -3.17 -3.28 3.79
N GLU A 22 -3.30 -3.88 4.97
CA GLU A 22 -4.36 -4.83 5.29
C GLU A 22 -5.74 -4.16 5.32
N GLU A 23 -5.88 -3.01 5.99
CA GLU A 23 -7.13 -2.24 6.04
C GLU A 23 -7.62 -1.79 4.66
N GLN A 24 -6.71 -1.24 3.82
CA GLN A 24 -7.03 -0.84 2.45
C GLN A 24 -7.54 -2.01 1.61
N MET A 25 -7.00 -3.20 1.86
CA MET A 25 -7.49 -4.42 1.24
C MET A 25 -8.87 -4.81 1.80
N GLN A 26 -9.09 -4.82 3.13
CA GLN A 26 -10.39 -5.14 3.74
C GLN A 26 -11.51 -4.21 3.27
N ALA A 27 -11.26 -2.90 3.20
CA ALA A 27 -12.24 -1.91 2.75
C ALA A 27 -12.73 -2.20 1.32
N ARG A 28 -11.85 -2.67 0.44
CA ARG A 28 -12.22 -3.10 -0.93
C ARG A 28 -13.11 -4.34 -0.95
N ILE A 29 -13.09 -5.17 0.09
CA ILE A 29 -13.92 -6.38 0.23
C ILE A 29 -15.34 -6.01 0.69
N VAL A 30 -15.44 -5.16 1.72
CA VAL A 30 -16.72 -4.81 2.37
C VAL A 30 -17.68 -4.13 1.40
N HIS A 31 -17.19 -3.22 0.55
CA HIS A 31 -18.04 -2.56 -0.45
C HIS A 31 -18.63 -3.51 -1.50
N TYR A 32 -17.99 -4.66 -1.76
CA TYR A 32 -18.45 -5.63 -2.75
C TYR A 32 -19.33 -6.73 -2.16
N ARG A 33 -19.11 -7.16 -0.91
CA ARG A 33 -20.00 -8.11 -0.23
C ARG A 33 -21.41 -7.56 -0.04
N ALA A 34 -21.56 -6.23 0.11
CA ALA A 34 -22.85 -5.56 0.11
C ALA A 34 -23.61 -5.71 -1.24
N ASP A 35 -22.90 -5.97 -2.34
CA ASP A 35 -23.48 -6.13 -3.69
C ASP A 35 -23.73 -7.61 -4.07
N LEU A 36 -23.24 -8.57 -3.26
CA LEU A 36 -23.20 -10.01 -3.60
C LEU A 36 -24.04 -10.92 -2.69
N GLU A 37 -24.92 -10.37 -1.85
CA GLU A 37 -25.89 -11.18 -1.11
C GLU A 37 -26.90 -11.83 -2.08
N THR A 38 -26.58 -13.00 -2.62
CA THR A 38 -27.54 -14.08 -2.94
C THR A 38 -26.81 -15.38 -3.35
N ASN A 39 -26.91 -16.42 -2.52
CA ASN A 39 -27.68 -17.65 -2.78
C ASN A 39 -27.17 -18.81 -1.87
N PRO A 40 -27.91 -19.19 -0.80
CA PRO A 40 -27.51 -20.21 0.17
C PRO A 40 -27.43 -21.65 -0.37
N GLU A 41 -27.89 -21.92 -1.59
CA GLU A 41 -27.88 -23.27 -2.16
C GLU A 41 -26.48 -23.72 -2.67
N LEU A 42 -25.62 -22.77 -3.06
CA LEU A 42 -24.26 -23.08 -3.55
C LEU A 42 -23.30 -23.47 -2.41
N ASP A 43 -23.52 -22.92 -1.21
CA ASP A 43 -22.71 -23.23 -0.03
C ASP A 43 -22.92 -24.66 0.47
N ALA A 44 -24.15 -25.17 0.36
CA ALA A 44 -24.51 -26.53 0.77
C ALA A 44 -23.83 -27.60 -0.10
N VAL A 45 -23.75 -27.38 -1.42
CA VAL A 45 -23.08 -28.29 -2.36
C VAL A 45 -21.57 -28.29 -2.13
N THR A 46 -20.99 -27.14 -1.81
CA THR A 46 -19.55 -26.98 -1.56
C THR A 46 -19.12 -27.70 -0.27
N ALA A 47 -19.95 -27.64 0.78
CA ALA A 47 -19.69 -28.36 2.02
C ALA A 47 -19.65 -29.89 1.84
N GLN A 48 -20.50 -30.44 0.96
CA GLN A 48 -20.58 -31.88 0.72
C GLN A 48 -19.36 -32.43 -0.04
N VAL A 49 -18.81 -31.66 -0.99
CA VAL A 49 -17.60 -32.03 -1.75
C VAL A 49 -16.35 -31.98 -0.88
N VAL A 50 -16.25 -31.00 0.02
CA VAL A 50 -15.12 -30.87 0.97
C VAL A 50 -15.09 -32.06 1.95
N ALA A 51 -16.24 -32.56 2.39
CA ALA A 51 -16.33 -33.72 3.27
C ALA A 51 -15.80 -35.01 2.60
N GLN A 52 -16.10 -35.22 1.31
CA GLN A 52 -15.65 -36.40 0.57
C GLN A 52 -14.13 -36.40 0.31
N LEU A 53 -13.54 -35.23 0.08
CA LEU A 53 -12.09 -35.09 -0.15
C LEU A 53 -11.26 -35.39 1.11
N LYS A 54 -11.77 -35.05 2.31
CA LYS A 54 -11.09 -35.34 3.59
C LYS A 54 -10.98 -36.85 3.88
N VAL A 55 -11.97 -37.65 3.48
CA VAL A 55 -11.98 -39.11 3.70
C VAL A 55 -10.90 -39.83 2.87
N ILE A 56 -10.65 -39.36 1.64
CA ILE A 56 -9.65 -39.95 0.74
C ILE A 56 -8.22 -39.66 1.23
N GLN A 57 -8.00 -38.50 1.84
CA GLN A 57 -6.68 -38.09 2.33
C GLN A 57 -6.22 -38.82 3.59
N ALA A 58 -7.15 -39.30 4.43
CA ALA A 58 -6.83 -40.07 5.63
C ALA A 58 -6.19 -41.45 5.34
N SER A 59 -6.18 -41.88 4.07
CA SER A 59 -5.77 -43.23 3.66
C SER A 59 -4.31 -43.35 3.21
N ALA A 60 -3.54 -42.26 3.14
CA ALA A 60 -2.17 -42.26 2.60
C ALA A 60 -1.11 -42.01 3.69
N GLY A 61 -0.45 -43.08 4.16
CA GLY A 61 0.65 -43.02 5.14
C GLY A 61 1.92 -42.36 4.58
N ALA A 62 2.45 -41.33 5.26
CA ALA A 62 3.48 -40.44 4.71
C ALA A 62 4.50 -39.88 5.75
N GLY A 63 5.25 -40.73 6.44
CA GLY A 63 6.27 -40.28 7.41
C GLY A 63 7.58 -39.79 6.79
N GLU A 64 8.27 -40.62 6.00
CA GLU A 64 9.64 -40.31 5.51
C GLU A 64 9.72 -39.84 4.06
N ARG A 65 8.87 -40.37 3.16
CA ARG A 65 8.79 -39.88 1.76
C ARG A 65 8.19 -38.47 1.69
N GLY A 66 7.32 -38.12 2.64
CA GLY A 66 6.73 -36.79 2.75
C GLY A 66 7.75 -35.71 3.10
N ALA A 67 8.71 -36.00 4.00
CA ALA A 67 9.75 -35.04 4.38
C ALA A 67 10.70 -34.70 3.22
N LYS A 68 11.25 -35.71 2.52
CA LYS A 68 12.12 -35.51 1.36
C LYS A 68 11.41 -34.79 0.20
N ASN A 69 10.11 -35.01 0.03
CA ASN A 69 9.32 -34.31 -0.99
C ASN A 69 9.08 -32.83 -0.61
N ARG A 70 8.90 -32.52 0.68
CA ARG A 70 8.74 -31.14 1.16
C ARG A 70 9.99 -30.29 0.97
N ASP A 71 11.16 -30.83 1.31
CA ASP A 71 12.43 -30.12 1.10
C ASP A 71 12.68 -29.86 -0.40
N ALA A 72 12.42 -30.85 -1.25
CA ALA A 72 12.54 -30.69 -2.70
C ALA A 72 11.57 -29.64 -3.28
N ILE A 73 10.33 -29.58 -2.79
CA ILE A 73 9.34 -28.56 -3.19
C ILE A 73 9.77 -27.18 -2.69
N ARG A 74 10.26 -27.07 -1.45
CA ARG A 74 10.80 -25.82 -0.91
C ARG A 74 11.93 -25.29 -1.79
N ASP A 75 12.94 -26.12 -2.02
CA ASP A 75 14.12 -25.73 -2.81
C ASP A 75 13.76 -25.42 -4.29
N ALA A 76 12.68 -26.00 -4.81
CA ALA A 76 12.15 -25.65 -6.12
C ALA A 76 11.46 -24.27 -6.09
N HIS A 77 10.58 -24.01 -5.11
CA HIS A 77 9.93 -22.71 -4.95
C HIS A 77 10.93 -21.58 -4.74
N GLU A 78 11.96 -21.79 -3.93
CA GLU A 78 13.00 -20.77 -3.68
C GLU A 78 13.74 -20.41 -4.97
N ARG A 79 14.20 -21.42 -5.72
CA ARG A 79 14.90 -21.21 -7.00
C ARG A 79 14.00 -20.57 -8.05
N THR A 80 12.77 -21.03 -8.20
CA THR A 80 11.83 -20.49 -9.19
C THR A 80 11.45 -19.05 -8.84
N LEU A 81 11.14 -18.76 -7.57
CA LEU A 81 10.82 -17.40 -7.15
C LEU A 81 12.00 -16.45 -7.38
N CYS A 82 13.21 -16.84 -6.98
CA CYS A 82 14.42 -16.04 -7.20
C CYS A 82 14.62 -15.73 -8.69
N ALA A 83 14.62 -16.76 -9.54
CA ALA A 83 14.81 -16.62 -10.98
C ALA A 83 13.73 -15.75 -11.65
N LEU A 84 12.48 -15.82 -11.18
CA LEU A 84 11.40 -14.98 -11.68
C LEU A 84 11.55 -13.52 -11.24
N LEU A 85 11.93 -13.28 -9.97
CA LEU A 85 12.16 -11.93 -9.46
C LEU A 85 13.35 -11.27 -10.15
N GLU A 86 14.44 -12.00 -10.42
CA GLU A 86 15.63 -11.51 -11.15
C GLU A 86 15.29 -11.02 -12.58
N ARG A 87 14.22 -11.54 -13.20
CA ARG A 87 13.77 -11.05 -14.51
C ARG A 87 13.12 -9.67 -14.44
N VAL A 88 12.62 -9.27 -13.27
CA VAL A 88 11.88 -8.02 -13.04
C VAL A 88 12.72 -7.00 -12.28
N ILE A 89 13.49 -7.45 -11.32
CA ILE A 89 14.33 -6.64 -10.44
C ILE A 89 15.77 -6.99 -10.79
N ARG A 90 16.46 -6.08 -11.48
CA ARG A 90 17.79 -6.33 -12.03
C ARG A 90 18.79 -5.33 -11.48
N GLU A 91 20.02 -5.78 -11.29
CA GLU A 91 21.15 -4.94 -10.90
C GLU A 91 21.54 -3.96 -12.02
N ASP A 92 21.36 -4.36 -13.28
CA ASP A 92 21.73 -3.57 -14.46
C ASP A 92 20.68 -2.52 -14.87
N GLY A 93 19.55 -2.48 -14.17
CA GLY A 93 18.55 -1.42 -14.32
C GLY A 93 17.09 -1.86 -14.16
N ILE A 94 16.21 -0.87 -14.27
CA ILE A 94 14.78 -1.03 -14.02
C ILE A 94 14.09 -1.78 -15.17
N SER A 95 13.27 -2.78 -14.86
CA SER A 95 12.43 -3.42 -15.88
C SER A 95 11.21 -2.56 -16.24
N LEU A 96 10.62 -2.80 -17.41
CA LEU A 96 9.40 -2.09 -17.84
C LEU A 96 8.24 -2.23 -16.84
N LEU A 97 8.17 -3.34 -16.11
CA LEU A 97 7.16 -3.54 -15.07
C LEU A 97 7.39 -2.56 -13.92
N VAL A 98 8.61 -2.51 -13.39
CA VAL A 98 8.98 -1.61 -12.29
C VAL A 98 8.80 -0.15 -12.73
N GLU A 99 9.22 0.21 -13.95
CA GLU A 99 9.04 1.56 -14.50
C GLU A 99 7.55 1.98 -14.54
N ARG A 100 6.67 1.08 -14.99
CA ARG A 100 5.22 1.32 -15.00
C ARG A 100 4.66 1.49 -13.59
N ARG A 101 5.16 0.72 -12.61
CA ARG A 101 4.72 0.85 -11.21
C ARG A 101 5.25 2.13 -10.56
N LEU A 102 6.48 2.56 -10.85
CA LEU A 102 7.01 3.86 -10.42
C LEU A 102 6.15 5.02 -10.92
N LYS A 103 5.69 4.98 -12.18
CA LYS A 103 4.76 5.98 -12.73
C LYS A 103 3.44 6.05 -11.96
N LYS A 104 2.88 4.90 -11.54
CA LYS A 104 1.68 4.86 -10.70
C LYS A 104 1.96 5.40 -9.29
N ILE A 105 3.09 5.02 -8.70
CA ILE A 105 3.54 5.52 -7.40
C ILE A 105 3.65 7.04 -7.42
N HIS A 106 4.26 7.65 -8.44
CA HIS A 106 4.35 9.11 -8.55
C HIS A 106 2.97 9.79 -8.56
N LYS A 107 2.00 9.24 -9.30
CA LYS A 107 0.64 9.76 -9.35
C LYS A 107 -0.05 9.65 -7.98
N ASN A 108 0.10 8.50 -7.32
CA ASN A 108 -0.49 8.27 -6.01
C ASN A 108 0.18 9.12 -4.92
N LEU A 109 1.49 9.33 -5.01
CA LEU A 109 2.28 10.20 -4.15
C LEU A 109 1.78 11.65 -4.22
N ALA A 110 1.58 12.18 -5.42
CA ALA A 110 1.01 13.52 -5.61
C ALA A 110 -0.38 13.65 -4.96
N ARG A 111 -1.22 12.62 -5.10
CA ARG A 111 -2.54 12.59 -4.45
C ARG A 111 -2.41 12.56 -2.92
N LEU A 112 -1.55 11.70 -2.39
CA LEU A 112 -1.32 11.62 -0.93
C LEU A 112 -0.76 12.92 -0.36
N PHE A 113 0.17 13.56 -1.07
CA PHE A 113 0.73 14.86 -0.70
C PHE A 113 -0.35 15.94 -0.66
N PHE A 114 -1.14 16.10 -1.73
CA PHE A 114 -2.19 17.12 -1.70
C PHE A 114 -3.26 16.81 -0.65
N GLN A 115 -3.59 15.53 -0.43
CA GLN A 115 -4.47 15.17 0.68
C GLN A 115 -3.87 15.54 2.03
N SER A 116 -2.58 15.29 2.26
CA SER A 116 -1.93 15.66 3.52
C SER A 116 -1.91 17.18 3.71
N GLU A 117 -1.66 17.96 2.66
CA GLU A 117 -1.67 19.44 2.67
C GLU A 117 -3.04 20.01 3.05
N LEU A 118 -4.13 19.46 2.50
CA LEU A 118 -5.49 19.96 2.71
C LEU A 118 -6.06 19.63 4.10
N HIS A 119 -5.45 18.73 4.87
CA HIS A 119 -5.87 18.49 6.26
C HIS A 119 -5.29 19.55 7.20
N GLU A 120 -6.14 20.12 8.06
CA GLU A 120 -5.76 21.17 9.04
C GLU A 120 -4.82 20.67 10.15
N LYS A 121 -4.85 19.36 10.41
CA LYS A 121 -4.01 18.68 11.40
C LYS A 121 -2.93 17.89 10.67
N THR A 122 -1.70 18.00 11.15
CA THR A 122 -0.63 17.12 10.67
C THR A 122 -0.91 15.70 11.17
N ARG A 123 -1.06 14.74 10.24
CA ARG A 123 -1.15 13.33 10.60
C ARG A 123 0.15 12.93 11.32
N GLY A 124 0.04 12.27 12.48
CA GLY A 124 1.20 11.77 13.24
C GLY A 124 1.68 12.62 14.42
N ARG A 125 1.24 13.87 14.58
CA ARG A 125 1.63 14.72 15.73
C ARG A 125 0.45 15.11 16.60
N ASP A 126 -0.23 14.16 17.25
CA ASP A 126 -1.29 14.38 18.26
C ASP A 126 -2.34 15.49 17.94
N GLY A 127 -2.60 15.76 16.66
CA GLY A 127 -3.49 16.83 16.23
C GLY A 127 -2.94 18.26 16.42
N ALA A 128 -1.63 18.44 16.50
CA ALA A 128 -0.98 19.74 16.52
C ALA A 128 -1.41 20.57 15.29
N PRO A 129 -1.75 21.85 15.47
CA PRO A 129 -2.17 22.71 14.38
C PRO A 129 -1.00 22.93 13.41
N LYS A 130 -1.28 22.84 12.11
CA LYS A 130 -0.29 23.20 11.09
C LYS A 130 0.12 24.66 11.20
N VAL A 131 1.38 24.92 10.89
CA VAL A 131 1.85 26.29 10.72
C VAL A 131 1.23 26.85 9.43
N ILE A 132 0.63 28.03 9.54
CA ILE A 132 0.06 28.72 8.39
C ILE A 132 1.17 29.52 7.73
N HIS A 133 1.53 29.14 6.51
CA HIS A 133 2.59 29.81 5.74
C HIS A 133 2.01 30.90 4.83
N HIS A 134 0.75 30.75 4.42
CA HIS A 134 0.12 31.64 3.44
C HIS A 134 -1.36 31.94 3.75
N GLY A 135 -1.86 33.06 3.22
CA GLY A 135 -3.22 33.53 3.49
C GLY A 135 -4.31 32.66 2.87
N GLU A 136 -4.05 32.07 1.70
CA GLU A 136 -5.00 31.21 0.99
C GLU A 136 -5.18 29.88 1.74
N GLN A 137 -4.10 29.35 2.32
CA GLN A 137 -4.13 28.19 3.24
C GLN A 137 -5.04 28.48 4.44
N ALA A 138 -4.87 29.65 5.08
CA ALA A 138 -5.67 30.04 6.24
C ALA A 138 -7.16 30.13 5.89
N LEU A 139 -7.48 30.80 4.79
CA LEU A 139 -8.86 30.97 4.33
C LEU A 139 -9.48 29.64 3.92
N PHE A 140 -8.74 28.78 3.20
CA PHE A 140 -9.20 27.45 2.84
C PHE A 140 -9.58 26.61 4.07
N TYR A 141 -8.73 26.59 5.11
CA TYR A 141 -9.01 25.89 6.35
C TYR A 141 -10.27 26.43 7.04
N VAL A 142 -10.39 27.76 7.21
CA VAL A 142 -11.58 28.37 7.82
C VAL A 142 -12.86 28.05 7.04
N LEU A 143 -12.84 28.22 5.72
CA LEU A 143 -13.99 27.94 4.85
C LEU A 143 -14.41 26.45 4.92
N THR A 144 -13.44 25.55 4.95
CA THR A 144 -13.71 24.11 5.02
C THR A 144 -14.22 23.70 6.40
N ARG A 145 -13.61 24.21 7.49
CA ARG A 145 -14.00 23.93 8.87
C ARG A 145 -15.43 24.36 9.17
N TYR A 146 -15.80 25.54 8.70
CA TYR A 146 -17.11 26.13 8.96
C TYR A 146 -18.10 25.95 7.80
N LYS A 147 -17.78 25.13 6.80
CA LYS A 147 -18.61 24.93 5.60
C LYS A 147 -20.09 24.75 5.94
N ASN A 148 -20.42 23.72 6.72
CA ASN A 148 -21.81 23.40 7.06
C ASN A 148 -22.51 24.54 7.81
N ARG A 149 -21.77 25.29 8.63
CA ARG A 149 -22.33 26.43 9.37
C ARG A 149 -22.59 27.61 8.44
N ILE A 150 -21.65 27.93 7.56
CA ILE A 150 -21.79 29.01 6.57
C ILE A 150 -22.94 28.68 5.62
N GLU A 151 -23.03 27.43 5.14
CA GLU A 151 -24.13 26.96 4.30
C GLU A 151 -25.47 27.05 5.03
N ALA A 152 -25.56 26.62 6.29
CA ALA A 152 -26.80 26.73 7.08
C ALA A 152 -27.20 28.20 7.34
N GLU A 153 -26.24 29.09 7.60
CA GLU A 153 -26.51 30.52 7.76
C GLU A 153 -26.97 31.15 6.43
N LEU A 154 -26.39 30.75 5.28
CA LEU A 154 -26.83 31.16 3.95
C LEU A 154 -28.24 30.67 3.63
N GLU A 155 -28.59 29.43 3.97
CA GLU A 155 -29.94 28.88 3.78
C GLU A 155 -31.00 29.65 4.57
N GLY A 156 -30.62 30.25 5.71
CA GLY A 156 -31.52 30.98 6.59
C GLY A 156 -31.87 32.40 6.11
N PHE A 157 -31.26 32.90 5.03
CA PHE A 157 -31.56 34.24 4.52
C PHE A 157 -32.83 34.29 3.68
N GLU A 158 -33.56 35.40 3.79
CA GLU A 158 -34.64 35.74 2.86
C GLU A 158 -34.03 36.36 1.59
N PHE A 159 -33.93 35.56 0.53
CA PHE A 159 -33.43 36.02 -0.75
C PHE A 159 -34.52 36.73 -1.57
N ALA A 160 -34.11 37.75 -2.33
CA ALA A 160 -35.01 38.44 -3.26
C ALA A 160 -35.46 37.56 -4.43
N SER A 161 -34.69 36.52 -4.78
CA SER A 161 -35.04 35.50 -5.77
C SER A 161 -34.27 34.20 -5.53
N GLU A 162 -34.74 33.08 -6.11
CA GLU A 162 -34.01 31.80 -6.04
C GLU A 162 -32.68 31.87 -6.80
N GLU A 163 -32.59 32.64 -7.88
CA GLU A 163 -31.32 32.83 -8.59
C GLU A 163 -30.28 33.51 -7.71
N ALA A 164 -30.67 34.49 -6.88
CA ALA A 164 -29.76 35.14 -5.94
C ALA A 164 -29.28 34.16 -4.85
N ARG A 165 -30.15 33.23 -4.43
CA ARG A 165 -29.77 32.15 -3.52
C ARG A 165 -28.75 31.23 -4.17
N GLU A 166 -29.05 30.66 -5.33
CA GLU A 166 -28.16 29.73 -6.05
C GLU A 166 -26.78 30.37 -6.31
N GLN A 167 -26.75 31.61 -6.80
CA GLN A 167 -25.51 32.37 -7.03
C GLN A 167 -24.67 32.54 -5.76
N SER A 168 -25.31 32.67 -4.60
CA SER A 168 -24.60 32.81 -3.31
C SER A 168 -23.87 31.53 -2.92
N PHE A 169 -24.49 30.36 -3.12
CA PHE A 169 -23.85 29.05 -2.90
C PHE A 169 -22.74 28.80 -3.93
N GLU A 170 -22.98 29.13 -5.19
CA GLU A 170 -21.96 29.03 -6.24
C GLU A 170 -20.74 29.92 -5.94
N LEU A 171 -20.96 31.13 -5.44
CA LEU A 171 -19.89 32.05 -5.06
C LEU A 171 -19.08 31.51 -3.89
N LEU A 172 -19.73 30.95 -2.86
CA LEU A 172 -19.04 30.30 -1.74
C LEU A 172 -18.20 29.10 -2.20
N ALA A 173 -18.77 28.25 -3.04
CA ALA A 173 -18.08 27.09 -3.59
C ALA A 173 -16.88 27.52 -4.45
N LYS A 174 -17.06 28.54 -5.29
CA LYS A 174 -16.00 29.11 -6.12
C LYS A 174 -14.88 29.70 -5.26
N LEU A 175 -15.20 30.51 -4.25
CA LEU A 175 -14.20 31.11 -3.36
C LEU A 175 -13.39 30.02 -2.63
N THR A 176 -14.07 28.99 -2.13
CA THR A 176 -13.40 27.86 -1.44
C THR A 176 -12.44 27.15 -2.38
N LYS A 177 -12.87 26.90 -3.63
CA LYS A 177 -12.05 26.27 -4.65
C LYS A 177 -10.87 27.14 -5.08
N ASP A 178 -11.06 28.44 -5.28
CA ASP A 178 -10.01 29.36 -5.66
C ASP A 178 -8.91 29.42 -4.57
N MET A 179 -9.29 29.40 -3.29
CA MET A 179 -8.33 29.32 -2.18
C MET A 179 -7.58 27.99 -2.14
N GLN A 180 -8.29 26.87 -2.39
CA GLN A 180 -7.68 25.55 -2.50
C GLN A 180 -6.65 25.50 -3.63
N ASP A 181 -7.02 25.93 -4.84
CA ASP A 181 -6.16 25.88 -6.02
C ASP A 181 -4.93 26.78 -5.85
N ALA A 182 -5.11 27.98 -5.28
CA ALA A 182 -4.00 28.88 -4.97
C ALA A 182 -3.03 28.28 -3.94
N PHE A 183 -3.55 27.65 -2.88
CA PHE A 183 -2.74 26.98 -1.88
C PHE A 183 -1.94 25.81 -2.47
N LEU A 184 -2.59 24.90 -3.20
CA LEU A 184 -1.93 23.74 -3.80
C LEU A 184 -0.91 24.12 -4.88
N SER A 185 -1.17 25.19 -5.63
CA SER A 185 -0.23 25.73 -6.62
C SER A 185 1.10 26.12 -5.97
N ARG A 186 1.07 26.77 -4.79
CA ARG A 186 2.29 27.13 -4.05
C ARG A 186 3.11 25.92 -3.58
N ARG A 187 2.44 24.81 -3.25
CA ARG A 187 3.08 23.56 -2.81
C ARG A 187 3.58 22.69 -3.97
N SER A 188 3.38 23.10 -5.22
CA SER A 188 3.76 22.31 -6.40
C SER A 188 5.27 22.22 -6.63
N SER A 189 6.08 23.19 -6.19
CA SER A 189 7.54 23.07 -6.20
C SER A 189 8.01 22.00 -5.23
N GLU A 190 7.42 21.95 -4.04
CA GLU A 190 7.75 20.98 -3.01
C GLU A 190 7.38 19.56 -3.45
N LEU A 191 6.18 19.38 -4.00
CA LEU A 191 5.77 18.11 -4.56
C LEU A 191 6.75 17.63 -5.65
N ARG A 192 7.16 18.51 -6.58
CA ARG A 192 8.12 18.14 -7.64
C ARG A 192 9.45 17.67 -7.05
N ARG A 193 9.92 18.32 -5.98
CA ARG A 193 11.13 17.90 -5.28
C ARG A 193 10.96 16.53 -4.64
N ILE A 194 9.90 16.33 -3.86
CA ILE A 194 9.63 15.06 -3.19
C ILE A 194 9.49 13.92 -4.21
N VAL A 195 8.74 14.12 -5.29
CA VAL A 195 8.59 13.12 -6.37
C VAL A 195 9.94 12.77 -6.99
N SER A 196 10.80 13.76 -7.23
CA SER A 196 12.14 13.52 -7.79
C SER A 196 13.01 12.69 -6.85
N VAL A 197 13.01 13.01 -5.55
CA VAL A 197 13.80 12.27 -4.56
C VAL A 197 13.25 10.86 -4.37
N VAL A 198 11.93 10.71 -4.18
CA VAL A 198 11.29 9.40 -4.06
C VAL A 198 11.58 8.54 -5.28
N HIS A 199 11.63 9.12 -6.48
CA HIS A 199 11.99 8.38 -7.68
C HIS A 199 13.40 7.79 -7.58
N VAL A 200 14.40 8.61 -7.24
CA VAL A 200 15.80 8.18 -7.09
C VAL A 200 15.92 7.11 -6.00
N VAL A 201 15.38 7.37 -4.81
CA VAL A 201 15.41 6.42 -3.69
C VAL A 201 14.78 5.08 -4.06
N LEU A 202 13.67 5.07 -4.81
CA LEU A 202 13.06 3.82 -5.24
C LEU A 202 13.87 3.10 -6.31
N VAL A 203 14.50 3.83 -7.24
CA VAL A 203 15.43 3.25 -8.23
C VAL A 203 16.57 2.53 -7.50
N ASP A 204 17.20 3.21 -6.55
CA ASP A 204 18.32 2.68 -5.76
C ASP A 204 17.86 1.51 -4.89
N PHE A 205 16.68 1.59 -4.29
CA PHE A 205 16.09 0.48 -3.54
C PHE A 205 15.95 -0.77 -4.42
N PHE A 206 15.44 -0.65 -5.65
CA PHE A 206 15.28 -1.80 -6.54
C PHE A 206 16.62 -2.36 -7.02
N GLY A 207 17.55 -1.49 -7.44
CA GLY A 207 18.81 -1.89 -8.06
C GLY A 207 19.90 -2.28 -7.06
N GLU A 208 20.10 -1.47 -6.02
CA GLU A 208 21.24 -1.61 -5.10
C GLU A 208 20.89 -2.39 -3.83
N ARG A 209 19.61 -2.35 -3.41
CA ARG A 209 19.18 -3.02 -2.17
C ARG A 209 18.45 -4.34 -2.41
N LEU A 210 17.44 -4.33 -3.27
CA LEU A 210 16.56 -5.47 -3.45
C LEU A 210 17.17 -6.53 -4.39
N ALA A 211 17.74 -6.12 -5.53
CA ALA A 211 18.30 -7.05 -6.52
C ALA A 211 19.37 -7.99 -5.92
N PRO A 212 20.36 -7.52 -5.13
CA PRO A 212 21.38 -8.41 -4.56
C PRO A 212 20.82 -9.33 -3.47
N SER A 213 19.67 -8.98 -2.90
CA SER A 213 19.05 -9.70 -1.77
C SER A 213 18.00 -10.72 -2.21
N LEU A 214 17.72 -10.87 -3.51
CA LEU A 214 16.58 -11.67 -4.00
C LEU A 214 16.63 -13.14 -3.57
N GLY A 215 17.82 -13.73 -3.51
CA GLY A 215 17.98 -15.11 -3.04
C GLY A 215 17.55 -15.28 -1.57
N GLU A 216 17.97 -14.36 -0.71
CA GLU A 216 17.59 -14.36 0.71
C GLU A 216 16.10 -14.07 0.89
N VAL A 217 15.57 -13.11 0.12
CA VAL A 217 14.13 -12.77 0.11
C VAL A 217 13.30 -13.98 -0.31
N ALA A 218 13.66 -14.66 -1.40
CA ALA A 218 12.94 -15.83 -1.89
C ALA A 218 12.93 -16.95 -0.84
N ALA A 219 14.10 -17.27 -0.25
CA ALA A 219 14.23 -18.26 0.80
C ALA A 219 13.40 -17.91 2.04
N LYS A 220 13.45 -16.65 2.49
CA LYS A 220 12.67 -16.18 3.63
C LYS A 220 11.17 -16.26 3.35
N VAL A 221 10.70 -15.77 2.21
CA VAL A 221 9.27 -15.77 1.87
C VAL A 221 8.72 -17.19 1.78
N VAL A 222 9.41 -18.10 1.07
CA VAL A 222 8.96 -19.50 0.92
C VAL A 222 8.88 -20.20 2.27
N ARG A 223 9.87 -19.97 3.14
CA ARG A 223 9.92 -20.51 4.50
C ARG A 223 8.81 -19.96 5.40
N ASP A 224 8.64 -18.65 5.45
CA ASP A 224 7.66 -17.98 6.32
C ASP A 224 6.22 -18.27 5.88
N ALA A 225 5.98 -18.28 4.56
CA ALA A 225 4.69 -18.62 3.98
C ALA A 225 4.36 -20.12 4.04
N ARG A 226 5.39 -20.96 4.21
CA ARG A 226 5.29 -22.42 4.19
C ARG A 226 4.57 -22.94 2.96
N THR A 227 4.94 -22.43 1.79
CA THR A 227 4.29 -22.77 0.51
C THR A 227 4.45 -24.24 0.09
N TYR A 228 5.36 -24.96 0.73
CA TYR A 228 5.63 -26.39 0.56
C TYR A 228 4.83 -27.30 1.50
N GLU A 229 3.96 -26.73 2.35
CA GLU A 229 3.07 -27.50 3.23
C GLU A 229 1.70 -27.78 2.58
N GLY A 230 1.04 -28.85 3.01
CA GLY A 230 -0.28 -29.24 2.50
C GLY A 230 -0.22 -29.74 1.06
N ARG A 231 -1.19 -29.32 0.24
CA ARG A 231 -1.23 -29.64 -1.20
C ARG A 231 -0.30 -28.71 -1.97
N ALA A 232 0.98 -29.06 -2.02
CA ALA A 232 2.02 -28.27 -2.68
C ALA A 232 2.54 -28.95 -3.96
N PHE A 233 2.97 -28.14 -4.93
CA PHE A 233 3.54 -28.59 -6.20
C PHE A 233 4.85 -27.86 -6.46
N ALA A 234 5.91 -28.56 -6.85
CA ALA A 234 7.24 -27.95 -7.02
C ALA A 234 7.29 -26.74 -7.98
N TYR A 235 6.35 -26.63 -8.91
CA TYR A 235 6.33 -25.58 -9.93
C TYR A 235 5.39 -24.41 -9.62
N LYS A 236 4.53 -24.50 -8.59
CA LYS A 236 3.54 -23.43 -8.29
C LYS A 236 3.11 -23.36 -6.82
N VAL A 237 2.86 -22.13 -6.38
CA VAL A 237 2.12 -21.80 -5.17
C VAL A 237 0.62 -21.85 -5.47
N THR A 238 -0.13 -22.62 -4.69
CA THR A 238 -1.58 -22.78 -4.86
C THR A 238 -2.36 -21.57 -4.33
N SER A 239 -3.62 -21.45 -4.76
CA SER A 239 -4.54 -20.43 -4.28
C SER A 239 -4.79 -20.50 -2.77
N GLU A 240 -4.75 -21.71 -2.19
CA GLU A 240 -4.81 -21.93 -0.75
C GLU A 240 -3.57 -21.41 0.00
N ALA A 241 -2.38 -21.52 -0.61
CA ALA A 241 -1.14 -21.04 -0.02
C ALA A 241 -0.90 -19.53 -0.29
N PHE A 242 -1.59 -18.94 -1.27
CA PHE A 242 -1.38 -17.55 -1.68
C PHE A 242 -1.53 -16.52 -0.55
N PRO A 243 -2.54 -16.57 0.34
CA PRO A 243 -2.66 -15.59 1.43
C PRO A 243 -1.43 -15.57 2.36
N ARG A 244 -0.87 -16.75 2.67
CA ARG A 244 0.36 -16.88 3.48
C ARG A 244 1.58 -16.37 2.71
N PHE A 245 1.66 -16.69 1.42
CA PHE A 245 2.69 -16.17 0.52
C PHE A 245 2.68 -14.65 0.48
N ARG A 246 1.51 -14.07 0.24
CA ARG A 246 1.29 -12.62 0.18
C ARG A 246 1.72 -11.94 1.48
N ALA A 247 1.26 -12.43 2.63
CA ALA A 247 1.63 -11.86 3.92
C ALA A 247 3.14 -11.91 4.19
N ALA A 248 3.80 -13.03 3.86
CA ALA A 248 5.25 -13.17 4.01
C ALA A 248 6.02 -12.26 3.04
N PHE A 249 5.57 -12.16 1.80
CA PHE A 249 6.19 -11.35 0.76
C PHE A 249 6.06 -9.85 1.06
N GLU A 250 4.84 -9.36 1.32
CA GLU A 250 4.57 -7.96 1.68
C GLU A 250 5.32 -7.55 2.95
N ARG A 251 5.32 -8.38 4.00
CA ARG A 251 6.10 -8.10 5.21
C ARG A 251 7.59 -7.97 4.92
N THR A 252 8.15 -8.92 4.17
CA THR A 252 9.59 -8.91 3.87
C THR A 252 9.96 -7.69 3.03
N LEU A 253 9.15 -7.37 2.02
CA LEU A 253 9.37 -6.20 1.18
C LEU A 253 9.21 -4.90 1.98
N MET A 254 8.20 -4.78 2.84
CA MET A 254 7.96 -3.58 3.66
C MET A 254 9.13 -3.30 4.60
N VAL A 255 9.62 -4.32 5.31
CA VAL A 255 10.76 -4.18 6.23
C VAL A 255 11.99 -3.67 5.47
N MET A 256 12.26 -4.22 4.29
CA MET A 256 13.39 -3.78 3.47
C MET A 256 13.20 -2.37 2.94
N LEU A 257 11.98 -2.05 2.48
CA LEU A 257 11.62 -0.75 1.92
C LEU A 257 11.76 0.35 2.98
N VAL A 258 11.08 0.21 4.12
CA VAL A 258 11.15 1.20 5.22
C VAL A 258 12.58 1.31 5.73
N GLY A 259 13.25 0.18 5.94
CA GLY A 259 14.61 0.15 6.47
C GLY A 259 15.63 0.94 5.64
N PHE A 260 15.43 1.01 4.32
CA PHE A 260 16.30 1.74 3.39
C PHE A 260 15.74 3.13 3.04
N ALA A 261 14.51 3.19 2.53
CA ALA A 261 13.96 4.39 1.92
C ALA A 261 13.72 5.49 2.95
N GLU A 262 13.42 5.17 4.20
CA GLU A 262 13.19 6.18 5.22
C GLU A 262 14.46 7.01 5.49
N ASP A 263 15.60 6.35 5.72
CA ASP A 263 16.90 7.03 5.92
C ASP A 263 17.26 7.90 4.71
N GLU A 264 17.12 7.36 3.51
CA GLU A 264 17.49 8.06 2.27
C GLU A 264 16.57 9.25 1.99
N LEU A 265 15.26 9.11 2.21
CA LEU A 265 14.32 10.20 2.07
C LEU A 265 14.63 11.33 3.06
N VAL A 266 14.88 10.98 4.33
CA VAL A 266 15.24 11.97 5.36
C VAL A 266 16.57 12.64 5.01
N ALA A 267 17.59 11.89 4.64
CA ALA A 267 18.90 12.43 4.29
C ALA A 267 18.84 13.41 3.11
N GLN A 268 18.03 13.11 2.10
CA GLN A 268 17.96 13.92 0.88
C GLN A 268 16.98 15.12 1.00
N LEU A 269 15.96 15.04 1.87
CA LEU A 269 14.92 16.08 1.98
C LEU A 269 15.02 16.95 3.24
N ALA A 270 15.59 16.46 4.35
CA ALA A 270 15.55 17.18 5.63
C ALA A 270 16.31 18.52 5.60
N ASP A 271 17.45 18.59 4.91
CA ASP A 271 18.29 19.80 4.90
C ASP A 271 17.91 20.78 3.79
N THR A 272 17.10 20.36 2.81
CA THR A 272 16.71 21.21 1.67
C THR A 272 15.34 21.85 1.84
N ALA A 273 14.55 21.43 2.84
CA ALA A 273 13.17 21.83 3.04
C ALA A 273 12.93 23.21 3.66
N GLY A 274 13.96 23.90 4.14
CA GLY A 274 13.82 25.27 4.65
C GLY A 274 12.75 25.38 5.75
N SER A 275 11.78 26.28 5.58
CA SER A 275 10.67 26.49 6.53
C SER A 275 9.62 25.37 6.56
N GLU A 276 9.64 24.47 5.57
CA GLU A 276 8.67 23.37 5.42
C GLU A 276 9.22 22.04 5.96
N ARG A 277 10.44 22.04 6.51
CA ARG A 277 11.18 20.85 6.96
C ARG A 277 10.36 19.88 7.79
N ASP A 278 9.67 20.38 8.82
CA ASP A 278 8.90 19.51 9.71
C ASP A 278 7.73 18.83 8.99
N GLU A 279 7.05 19.54 8.09
CA GLU A 279 5.93 18.99 7.31
C GLU A 279 6.42 17.99 6.26
N THR A 280 7.53 18.29 5.58
CA THR A 280 8.15 17.38 4.61
C THR A 280 8.60 16.10 5.30
N ILE A 281 9.27 16.19 6.46
CA ILE A 281 9.69 15.02 7.24
C ILE A 281 8.47 14.19 7.64
N LEU A 282 7.43 14.82 8.20
CA LEU A 282 6.22 14.11 8.60
C LEU A 282 5.52 13.40 7.44
N PHE A 283 5.56 13.99 6.24
CA PHE A 283 5.00 13.37 5.04
C PHE A 283 5.81 12.17 4.56
N ILE A 284 7.14 12.28 4.50
CA ILE A 284 8.01 11.20 3.99
C ILE A 284 8.18 10.04 4.99
N THR A 285 7.91 10.28 6.27
CA THR A 285 7.84 9.23 7.29
C THR A 285 6.43 8.71 7.53
N ASP A 286 5.42 9.15 6.76
CA ASP A 286 4.03 8.69 6.92
C ASP A 286 3.91 7.20 6.50
N PRO A 287 3.44 6.29 7.37
CA PRO A 287 3.22 4.88 7.02
C PRO A 287 2.33 4.66 5.78
N HIS A 288 1.43 5.59 5.46
CA HIS A 288 0.60 5.52 4.25
C HIS A 288 1.44 5.56 2.96
N LEU A 289 2.57 6.28 2.97
CA LEU A 289 3.47 6.35 1.84
C LEU A 289 4.06 4.97 1.52
N PHE A 290 4.61 4.30 2.53
CA PHE A 290 5.23 2.99 2.38
C PHE A 290 4.21 1.89 2.06
N SER A 291 3.04 1.95 2.71
CA SER A 291 1.88 1.09 2.39
C SER A 291 1.48 1.20 0.91
N MET A 292 1.36 2.43 0.40
CA MET A 292 1.03 2.69 -1.01
C MET A 292 2.10 2.17 -1.97
N ILE A 293 3.37 2.41 -1.67
CA ILE A 293 4.50 1.95 -2.50
C ILE A 293 4.53 0.42 -2.54
N CYS A 294 4.51 -0.24 -1.38
CA CYS A 294 4.54 -1.68 -1.27
C CYS A 294 3.35 -2.32 -2.02
N GLY A 295 2.14 -1.77 -1.84
CA GLY A 295 0.93 -2.26 -2.51
C GLY A 295 1.04 -2.21 -4.04
N GLU A 296 1.49 -1.09 -4.61
CA GLU A 296 1.64 -0.94 -6.07
C GLU A 296 2.68 -1.91 -6.65
N VAL A 297 3.78 -2.11 -5.94
CA VAL A 297 4.87 -3.03 -6.35
C VAL A 297 4.40 -4.47 -6.29
N CYS A 298 3.84 -4.88 -5.14
CA CYS A 298 3.32 -6.23 -4.92
C CYS A 298 2.23 -6.59 -5.93
N GLU A 299 1.29 -5.68 -6.23
CA GLU A 299 0.24 -5.93 -7.22
C GLU A 299 0.84 -6.29 -8.60
N GLY A 300 1.86 -5.54 -9.05
CA GLY A 300 2.55 -5.82 -10.30
C GLY A 300 3.30 -7.16 -10.29
N LEU A 301 3.97 -7.47 -9.18
CA LEU A 301 4.70 -8.72 -9.04
C LEU A 301 3.78 -9.93 -8.99
N TYR A 302 2.63 -9.86 -8.33
CA TYR A 302 1.68 -10.97 -8.29
C TYR A 302 1.07 -11.25 -9.65
N GLU A 303 0.72 -10.22 -10.43
CA GLU A 303 0.27 -10.38 -11.82
C GLU A 303 1.33 -11.07 -12.66
N PHE A 304 2.58 -10.62 -12.55
CA PHE A 304 3.70 -11.21 -13.27
C PHE A 304 3.92 -12.69 -12.89
N LEU A 305 4.02 -12.98 -11.60
CA LEU A 305 4.25 -14.35 -11.11
C LEU A 305 3.08 -15.29 -11.45
N CYS A 306 1.85 -14.78 -11.52
CA CYS A 306 0.69 -15.53 -11.98
C CYS A 306 0.76 -15.83 -13.49
N ASN A 307 1.14 -14.84 -14.29
CA ASN A 307 1.30 -15.01 -15.75
C ASN A 307 2.43 -16.00 -16.09
N GLU A 308 3.46 -16.07 -15.26
CA GLU A 308 4.56 -17.03 -15.37
C GLU A 308 4.20 -18.43 -14.78
N GLY A 309 2.96 -18.60 -14.31
CA GLY A 309 2.46 -19.87 -13.79
C GLY A 309 2.95 -20.25 -12.39
N PHE A 310 3.67 -19.36 -11.71
CA PHE A 310 4.19 -19.60 -10.37
C PHE A 310 3.14 -19.38 -9.29
N LEU A 311 2.27 -18.38 -9.44
CA LEU A 311 1.16 -18.14 -8.51
C LEU A 311 -0.17 -18.56 -9.12
N ASP A 312 -0.94 -19.33 -8.36
CA ASP A 312 -2.36 -19.59 -8.62
C ASP A 312 -3.18 -18.60 -7.79
N LEU A 313 -3.64 -17.51 -8.41
CA LEU A 313 -4.30 -16.43 -7.68
C LEU A 313 -5.79 -16.76 -7.46
N PRO A 314 -6.33 -16.65 -6.23
CA PRO A 314 -7.77 -16.76 -5.98
C PRO A 314 -8.58 -15.76 -6.83
N PRO A 315 -9.84 -16.03 -7.22
CA PRO A 315 -10.65 -15.11 -8.03
C PRO A 315 -10.73 -13.69 -7.47
N ASP A 316 -10.74 -13.59 -6.14
CA ASP A 316 -10.77 -12.34 -5.39
C ASP A 316 -9.39 -11.95 -4.85
N TRP A 317 -8.27 -12.38 -5.41
CA TRP A 317 -6.94 -12.11 -4.83
C TRP A 317 -6.61 -10.61 -4.64
N ARG A 318 -7.15 -9.74 -5.50
CA ARG A 318 -7.09 -8.27 -5.35
C ARG A 318 -8.01 -7.73 -4.25
N ARG A 319 -8.83 -8.61 -3.67
CA ARG A 319 -9.94 -8.39 -2.73
C ARG A 319 -9.95 -9.45 -1.61
N ALA A 320 -8.91 -10.26 -1.40
CA ALA A 320 -8.95 -11.37 -0.47
C ALA A 320 -7.67 -11.37 0.35
N SER A 321 -7.82 -11.11 1.64
CA SER A 321 -7.19 -11.93 2.65
C SER A 321 -7.97 -11.79 3.95
N THR A 322 -8.64 -12.86 4.36
CA THR A 322 -8.65 -13.26 5.76
C THR A 322 -8.53 -14.78 5.75
N ALA A 323 -7.44 -15.31 6.29
CA ALA A 323 -7.54 -16.59 6.96
C ALA A 323 -7.93 -16.26 8.40
N PRO A 324 -9.08 -16.74 8.91
CA PRO A 324 -9.37 -16.66 10.33
C PRO A 324 -8.35 -17.52 11.07
N SER A 325 -7.73 -16.95 12.09
CA SER A 325 -7.12 -17.72 13.17
C SER A 325 -8.26 -18.40 13.94
N ASP A 326 -8.54 -19.66 13.60
CA ASP A 326 -9.37 -20.52 14.44
C ASP A 326 -8.47 -21.35 15.37
N SER A 327 -8.77 -21.24 16.67
CA SER A 327 -8.31 -22.02 17.84
C SER A 327 -6.95 -21.64 18.45
#